data_AF-W7AQH6-F1
#
_entry.id   AF-W7AQH6-F1
#
_cell.length_a   1.000
_cell.length_b   1.000
_cell.length_c   1.000
_cell.angle_alpha   90.00
_cell.angle_beta   90.00
_cell.angle_gamma   90.00
#
_symmetry.space_group_name_H-M   'P 1'
#
loop_
_entity.id
_entity.type
_entity.pdbx_description
1 polymer ?
#
loop_
_entity_poly.entity_id
_entity_poly.type
_entity_poly.pdbx_seq_one_letter_code
_entity_poly.pdbx_strand_id
1 'polypeptide(L)'
;MRKRGKRLIKKRVVTAMKLLGPKNDIRWLKVQVVASFCNVKLNIPQFEIGKDDKTKEFLNYSPLGRLPVLVTPSGSLFESNAISKYLCNIRRENNLLGKGAFEEAQVNMWVDFNTYELEIPVCCYVSNKSNAKSQKHIEETFACLNNHLLLNQFMVGNGITLADILICVIINFAMKSDKMDESFLKKYGNLFRLYNTISNQKQFKYVFASQQGVGKKAGAQDKNVQKNANNEKKKDKSNKKKDNKNDEDDECELLSDEPTEKKTKKANPLDLLPPSSFSLDEWKYKFSNEKDLLNVAMPHFWKTYDANGFSLYYMKYDKLEDECQISFVACNMAGGFLQRLDNNFSKYSFAVITVLGENKDYDIEGVWLFRGTEIPFEMKDHPSFEYHVFKKLNVNNSADKQIVEDYWCSKESVGARPLVDRKVWK
;
A
#
# COMPACT_ATOMS: atom_id res chain seq x y z
N MET A 1 -3.93 24.17 -56.85
CA MET A 1 -4.64 24.05 -55.55
C MET A 1 -4.82 22.58 -55.20
N ARG A 2 -4.49 22.10 -53.98
CA ARG A 2 -4.93 20.79 -53.46
C ARG A 2 -5.10 20.88 -51.93
N LYS A 3 -6.34 20.75 -51.43
CA LYS A 3 -6.65 20.78 -49.99
C LYS A 3 -6.24 19.44 -49.36
N ARG A 4 -5.23 19.41 -48.48
CA ARG A 4 -4.98 18.26 -47.59
C ARG A 4 -5.88 18.40 -46.35
N GLY A 5 -6.80 17.46 -46.17
CA GLY A 5 -7.74 17.47 -45.03
C GLY A 5 -7.03 17.19 -43.70
N LYS A 6 -7.38 17.95 -42.65
CA LYS A 6 -6.93 17.67 -41.28
C LYS A 6 -7.55 16.35 -40.80
N ARG A 7 -6.76 15.26 -40.72
CA ARG A 7 -7.17 14.06 -39.98
C ARG A 7 -7.33 14.44 -38.50
N LEU A 8 -8.56 14.42 -37.99
CA LEU A 8 -8.78 14.48 -36.54
C LEU A 8 -8.18 13.24 -35.90
N ILE A 9 -7.08 13.41 -35.17
CA ILE A 9 -6.60 12.41 -34.23
C ILE A 9 -7.61 12.37 -33.08
N LYS A 10 -8.58 11.45 -33.16
CA LYS A 10 -9.49 11.17 -32.05
C LYS A 10 -8.64 10.79 -30.84
N LYS A 11 -8.73 11.57 -29.74
CA LYS A 11 -8.21 11.13 -28.43
C LYS A 11 -8.75 9.73 -28.17
N ARG A 12 -7.85 8.76 -27.96
CA ARG A 12 -8.23 7.36 -27.69
C ARG A 12 -8.85 7.34 -26.29
N VAL A 13 -10.18 7.42 -26.23
CA VAL A 13 -10.93 7.28 -24.97
C VAL A 13 -10.58 5.91 -24.41
N VAL A 14 -9.97 5.88 -23.22
CA VAL A 14 -9.80 4.63 -22.46
C VAL A 14 -11.17 4.28 -21.90
N THR A 15 -12.00 3.68 -22.75
CA THR A 15 -13.37 3.28 -22.43
C THR A 15 -13.33 2.30 -21.26
N ALA A 16 -13.82 2.74 -20.11
CA ALA A 16 -13.62 2.05 -18.84
C ALA A 16 -14.22 0.64 -18.86
N MET A 17 -13.39 -0.36 -18.56
CA MET A 17 -13.83 -1.76 -18.46
C MET A 17 -14.82 -1.90 -17.31
N LYS A 18 -15.99 -2.50 -17.58
CA LYS A 18 -17.06 -2.69 -16.59
C LYS A 18 -16.97 -4.10 -15.99
N LEU A 19 -16.89 -4.22 -14.67
CA LEU A 19 -17.02 -5.50 -13.97
C LEU A 19 -18.45 -5.68 -13.48
N LEU A 20 -19.17 -6.61 -14.10
CA LEU A 20 -20.50 -7.04 -13.68
C LEU A 20 -20.36 -8.21 -12.71
N GLY A 21 -21.05 -8.14 -11.58
CA GLY A 21 -21.05 -9.18 -10.56
C GLY A 21 -21.62 -8.69 -9.22
N PRO A 22 -22.05 -9.61 -8.35
CA PRO A 22 -22.65 -9.27 -7.08
C PRO A 22 -21.59 -8.98 -6.02
N LYS A 23 -21.94 -8.11 -5.07
CA LYS A 23 -21.12 -7.88 -3.88
C LYS A 23 -20.92 -9.17 -3.09
N ASN A 24 -19.75 -9.30 -2.46
CA ASN A 24 -19.35 -10.42 -1.60
C ASN A 24 -19.29 -11.82 -2.25
N ASP A 25 -19.41 -11.98 -3.57
CA ASP A 25 -19.07 -13.25 -4.23
C ASP A 25 -17.55 -13.42 -4.39
N ILE A 26 -17.03 -14.61 -4.05
CA ILE A 26 -15.60 -14.93 -4.05
C ILE A 26 -14.93 -14.73 -5.42
N ARG A 27 -15.63 -15.06 -6.53
CA ARG A 27 -15.11 -14.95 -7.90
C ARG A 27 -15.06 -13.49 -8.34
N TRP A 28 -16.05 -12.69 -7.93
CA TRP A 28 -16.06 -11.23 -8.12
C TRP A 28 -15.01 -10.50 -7.25
N LEU A 29 -14.73 -11.01 -6.05
CA LEU A 29 -13.65 -10.52 -5.18
C LEU A 29 -12.26 -10.82 -5.76
N LYS A 30 -12.03 -12.03 -6.29
CA LYS A 30 -10.77 -12.40 -6.98
C LYS A 30 -10.40 -11.37 -8.05
N VAL A 31 -11.35 -11.05 -8.95
CA VAL A 31 -11.12 -10.10 -10.05
C VAL A 31 -10.77 -8.69 -9.55
N GLN A 32 -11.41 -8.20 -8.49
CA GLN A 32 -11.10 -6.86 -7.95
C GLN A 32 -9.74 -6.79 -7.27
N VAL A 33 -9.37 -7.81 -6.49
CA VAL A 33 -8.05 -7.85 -5.85
C VAL A 33 -6.97 -7.92 -6.93
N VAL A 34 -7.12 -8.80 -7.92
CA VAL A 34 -6.19 -8.85 -9.06
C VAL A 34 -6.13 -7.52 -9.81
N ALA A 35 -7.27 -6.88 -10.09
CA ALA A 35 -7.30 -5.53 -10.70
C ALA A 35 -6.57 -4.48 -9.86
N SER A 36 -6.69 -4.54 -8.53
CA SER A 36 -5.99 -3.64 -7.61
C SER A 36 -4.46 -3.89 -7.62
N PHE A 37 -4.03 -5.15 -7.59
CA PHE A 37 -2.62 -5.53 -7.78
C PHE A 37 -2.08 -5.13 -9.17
N CYS A 38 -2.92 -5.17 -10.20
CA CYS A 38 -2.59 -4.72 -11.55
C CYS A 38 -2.61 -3.18 -11.72
N ASN A 39 -3.05 -2.41 -10.71
CA ASN A 39 -3.36 -0.98 -10.84
C ASN A 39 -4.30 -0.67 -12.03
N VAL A 40 -5.34 -1.48 -12.19
CA VAL A 40 -6.38 -1.36 -13.23
C VAL A 40 -7.68 -0.88 -12.60
N LYS A 41 -8.08 0.37 -12.89
CA LYS A 41 -9.36 0.91 -12.43
C LYS A 41 -10.52 0.28 -13.21
N LEU A 42 -11.33 -0.52 -12.53
CA LEU A 42 -12.58 -1.07 -13.04
C LEU A 42 -13.75 -0.11 -12.77
N ASN A 43 -14.69 -0.05 -13.71
CA ASN A 43 -16.01 0.53 -13.47
C ASN A 43 -16.91 -0.58 -12.88
N ILE A 44 -17.50 -0.34 -11.71
CA ILE A 44 -18.38 -1.29 -11.03
C ILE A 44 -19.78 -0.66 -11.00
N PRO A 45 -20.64 -0.91 -12.01
CA PRO A 45 -22.02 -0.45 -11.96
C PRO A 45 -22.80 -1.20 -10.87
N GLN A 46 -23.96 -0.67 -10.49
CA GLN A 46 -24.95 -1.45 -9.75
C GLN A 46 -25.42 -2.63 -10.61
N PHE A 47 -25.62 -3.79 -9.98
CA PHE A 47 -26.03 -5.02 -10.64
C PHE A 47 -26.97 -5.82 -9.73
N GLU A 48 -28.12 -6.23 -10.25
CA GLU A 48 -29.23 -6.87 -9.53
C GLU A 48 -29.48 -8.29 -10.05
N ILE A 49 -29.09 -9.31 -9.26
CA ILE A 49 -29.34 -10.72 -9.61
C ILE A 49 -30.84 -11.01 -9.60
N GLY A 50 -31.29 -11.81 -10.57
CA GLY A 50 -32.69 -12.12 -10.83
C GLY A 50 -33.30 -11.24 -11.94
N LYS A 51 -32.57 -10.21 -12.39
CA LYS A 51 -33.06 -9.16 -13.27
C LYS A 51 -32.02 -8.80 -14.33
N ASP A 52 -30.88 -8.23 -13.93
CA ASP A 52 -29.86 -7.78 -14.87
C ASP A 52 -29.20 -8.97 -15.58
N ASP A 53 -28.98 -10.07 -14.85
CA ASP A 53 -28.48 -11.34 -15.37
C ASP A 53 -29.50 -12.12 -16.23
N LYS A 54 -30.75 -11.65 -16.32
CA LYS A 54 -31.80 -12.19 -17.19
C LYS A 54 -32.02 -11.36 -18.46
N THR A 55 -31.33 -10.24 -18.61
CA THR A 55 -31.41 -9.41 -19.82
C THR A 55 -30.77 -10.12 -21.02
N LYS A 56 -31.33 -9.89 -22.22
CA LYS A 56 -30.73 -10.37 -23.48
C LYS A 56 -29.31 -9.81 -23.69
N GLU A 57 -29.05 -8.58 -23.23
CA GLU A 57 -27.71 -7.98 -23.28
C GLU A 57 -26.71 -8.77 -22.42
N PHE A 58 -27.07 -9.12 -21.18
CA PHE A 58 -26.18 -9.90 -20.32
C PHE A 58 -25.94 -11.33 -20.82
N LEU A 59 -26.97 -12.00 -21.34
CA LEU A 59 -26.83 -13.35 -21.91
C LEU A 59 -25.92 -13.37 -23.15
N ASN A 60 -25.83 -12.28 -23.90
CA ASN A 60 -24.84 -12.12 -24.97
C ASN A 60 -23.40 -11.96 -24.44
N TYR A 61 -23.22 -11.52 -23.19
CA TYR A 61 -21.89 -11.37 -22.58
C TYR A 61 -21.35 -12.64 -21.91
N SER A 62 -22.24 -13.51 -21.43
CA SER A 62 -21.92 -14.73 -20.69
C SER A 62 -22.83 -15.87 -21.14
N PRO A 63 -22.35 -16.84 -21.96
CA PRO A 63 -23.18 -17.85 -22.60
C PRO A 63 -23.99 -18.75 -21.65
N LEU A 64 -23.58 -18.85 -20.38
CA LEU A 64 -24.26 -19.61 -19.33
C LEU A 64 -24.95 -18.70 -18.28
N GLY A 65 -25.05 -17.40 -18.53
CA GLY A 65 -25.60 -16.42 -17.58
C GLY A 65 -24.79 -16.31 -16.28
N ARG A 66 -23.50 -16.64 -16.30
CA ARG A 66 -22.63 -16.71 -15.12
C ARG A 66 -21.88 -15.40 -14.87
N LEU A 67 -21.57 -15.16 -13.60
CA LEU A 67 -20.82 -14.00 -13.09
C LEU A 67 -19.52 -14.46 -12.40
N PRO A 68 -18.47 -13.61 -12.33
CA PRO A 68 -18.41 -12.25 -12.87
C PRO A 68 -18.20 -12.19 -14.40
N VAL A 69 -18.46 -11.01 -14.97
CA VAL A 69 -18.21 -10.68 -16.38
C VAL A 69 -17.43 -9.37 -16.46
N LEU A 70 -16.36 -9.32 -17.23
CA LEU A 70 -15.64 -8.09 -17.57
C LEU A 70 -16.03 -7.65 -18.99
N VAL A 71 -16.78 -6.56 -19.12
CA VAL A 71 -17.08 -5.95 -20.42
C VAL A 71 -15.97 -4.97 -20.79
N THR A 72 -15.27 -5.26 -21.88
CA THR A 72 -14.15 -4.47 -22.41
C THR A 72 -14.53 -3.80 -23.74
N PRO A 73 -13.72 -2.85 -24.27
CA PRO A 73 -13.95 -2.25 -25.58
C PRO A 73 -13.83 -3.24 -26.76
N SER A 74 -13.26 -4.43 -26.53
CA SER A 74 -13.06 -5.48 -27.53
C SER A 74 -14.09 -6.62 -27.43
N GLY A 75 -15.00 -6.58 -26.45
CA GLY A 75 -15.92 -7.68 -26.14
C GLY A 75 -15.98 -8.00 -24.64
N SER A 76 -16.79 -8.98 -24.26
CA SER A 76 -16.88 -9.48 -22.89
C SER A 76 -15.90 -10.63 -22.62
N LEU A 77 -15.48 -10.76 -21.36
CA LEU A 77 -14.79 -11.91 -20.82
C LEU A 77 -15.59 -12.44 -19.62
N PHE A 78 -15.71 -13.76 -19.51
CA PHE A 78 -16.32 -14.46 -18.37
C PHE A 78 -15.31 -15.45 -17.76
N GLU A 79 -15.69 -16.08 -16.65
CA GLU A 79 -14.83 -16.83 -15.71
C GLU A 79 -13.75 -15.97 -15.01
N SER A 80 -13.82 -15.94 -13.68
CA SER A 80 -12.97 -15.07 -12.84
C SER A 80 -11.47 -15.29 -13.01
N ASN A 81 -11.03 -16.53 -13.24
CA ASN A 81 -9.62 -16.84 -13.48
C ASN A 81 -9.15 -16.32 -14.85
N ALA A 82 -9.96 -16.45 -15.90
CA ALA A 82 -9.64 -15.94 -17.24
C ALA A 82 -9.61 -14.40 -17.25
N ILE A 83 -10.60 -13.76 -16.61
CA ILE A 83 -10.61 -12.30 -16.40
C ILE A 83 -9.36 -11.85 -15.62
N SER A 84 -8.95 -12.59 -14.58
CA SER A 84 -7.76 -12.28 -13.78
C SER A 84 -6.46 -12.45 -14.61
N LYS A 85 -6.32 -13.55 -15.35
CA LYS A 85 -5.19 -13.80 -16.28
C LYS A 85 -5.13 -12.73 -17.39
N TYR A 86 -6.27 -12.20 -17.85
CA TYR A 86 -6.32 -11.06 -18.79
C TYR A 86 -5.84 -9.75 -18.13
N LEU A 87 -6.31 -9.44 -16.91
CA LEU A 87 -5.89 -8.25 -16.16
C LEU A 87 -4.38 -8.23 -15.89
N CYS A 88 -3.78 -9.38 -15.56
CA CYS A 88 -2.33 -9.50 -15.46
C CYS A 88 -1.63 -9.39 -16.83
N ASN A 89 -2.21 -9.90 -17.92
CA ASN A 89 -1.60 -9.82 -19.25
C ASN A 89 -1.62 -8.41 -19.87
N ILE A 90 -2.61 -7.56 -19.57
CA ILE A 90 -2.55 -6.13 -19.92
C ILE A 90 -1.61 -5.32 -19.00
N ARG A 91 -0.94 -5.99 -18.06
CA ARG A 91 -0.04 -5.45 -17.05
C ARG A 91 1.18 -6.37 -16.79
N ARG A 92 1.77 -6.91 -17.86
CA ARG A 92 2.90 -7.87 -17.78
C ARG A 92 4.11 -7.30 -17.02
N GLU A 93 4.29 -5.98 -16.99
CA GLU A 93 5.31 -5.30 -16.19
C GLU A 93 5.27 -5.68 -14.70
N ASN A 94 4.11 -6.04 -14.16
CA ASN A 94 3.95 -6.44 -12.76
C ASN A 94 4.37 -7.90 -12.48
N ASN A 95 4.71 -8.68 -13.51
CA ASN A 95 5.15 -10.09 -13.40
C ASN A 95 4.19 -11.02 -12.62
N LEU A 96 2.90 -10.67 -12.49
CA LEU A 96 1.91 -11.44 -11.74
C LEU A 96 1.55 -12.81 -12.36
N LEU A 97 2.08 -13.11 -13.55
CA LEU A 97 2.02 -14.43 -14.18
C LEU A 97 3.38 -15.13 -14.17
N GLY A 98 4.32 -14.68 -13.34
CA GLY A 98 5.71 -15.15 -13.37
C GLY A 98 6.50 -14.61 -14.57
N LYS A 99 7.78 -15.00 -14.62
CA LYS A 99 8.75 -14.60 -15.64
C LYS A 99 8.86 -15.66 -16.74
N GLY A 100 8.26 -15.35 -17.89
CA GLY A 100 8.33 -16.20 -19.08
C GLY A 100 7.43 -17.43 -19.02
N ALA A 101 7.43 -18.21 -20.11
CA ALA A 101 6.40 -19.24 -20.34
C ALA A 101 6.37 -20.37 -19.30
N PHE A 102 7.50 -20.70 -18.67
CA PHE A 102 7.55 -21.78 -17.67
C PHE A 102 6.94 -21.37 -16.33
N GLU A 103 7.31 -20.19 -15.79
CA GLU A 103 6.65 -19.67 -14.59
C GLU A 103 5.16 -19.34 -14.89
N GLU A 104 4.82 -18.88 -16.10
CA GLU A 104 3.41 -18.70 -16.52
C GLU A 104 2.66 -20.04 -16.52
N ALA A 105 3.27 -21.15 -16.94
CA ALA A 105 2.69 -22.48 -16.80
C ALA A 105 2.53 -22.90 -15.33
N GLN A 106 3.51 -22.64 -14.46
CA GLN A 106 3.42 -22.94 -13.02
C GLN A 106 2.35 -22.10 -12.31
N VAL A 107 2.21 -20.81 -12.64
CA VAL A 107 1.14 -19.96 -12.09
C VAL A 107 -0.22 -20.43 -12.57
N ASN A 108 -0.35 -20.85 -13.83
CA ASN A 108 -1.58 -21.47 -14.34
C ASN A 108 -1.92 -22.76 -13.58
N MET A 109 -0.95 -23.68 -13.41
CA MET A 109 -1.11 -24.90 -12.63
C MET A 109 -1.63 -24.65 -11.21
N TRP A 110 -1.04 -23.71 -10.48
CA TRP A 110 -1.51 -23.37 -9.13
C TRP A 110 -2.87 -22.65 -9.13
N VAL A 111 -3.15 -21.77 -10.08
CA VAL A 111 -4.48 -21.11 -10.20
C VAL A 111 -5.59 -22.14 -10.45
N ASP A 112 -5.31 -23.16 -11.23
CA ASP A 112 -6.28 -24.18 -11.58
C ASP A 112 -6.41 -25.19 -10.41
N PHE A 113 -5.32 -25.61 -9.75
CA PHE A 113 -5.32 -26.34 -8.47
C PHE A 113 -6.16 -25.62 -7.39
N ASN A 114 -5.94 -24.32 -7.20
CA ASN A 114 -6.69 -23.48 -6.25
C ASN A 114 -8.20 -23.45 -6.54
N THR A 115 -8.63 -23.74 -7.77
CA THR A 115 -10.05 -23.75 -8.15
C THR A 115 -10.72 -25.04 -7.69
N TYR A 116 -10.06 -26.18 -7.89
CA TYR A 116 -10.61 -27.50 -7.58
C TYR A 116 -10.40 -27.91 -6.11
N GLU A 117 -9.18 -27.76 -5.58
CA GLU A 117 -8.80 -28.30 -4.27
C GLU A 117 -8.98 -27.30 -3.11
N LEU A 118 -9.28 -26.02 -3.41
CA LEU A 118 -9.42 -24.96 -2.41
C LEU A 118 -10.74 -24.19 -2.55
N GLU A 119 -11.02 -23.54 -3.69
CA GLU A 119 -12.19 -22.67 -3.87
C GLU A 119 -13.52 -23.43 -3.79
N ILE A 120 -13.67 -24.52 -4.56
CA ILE A 120 -14.90 -25.34 -4.52
C ILE A 120 -15.16 -25.93 -3.11
N PRO A 121 -14.18 -26.55 -2.43
CA PRO A 121 -14.30 -27.01 -1.04
C PRO A 121 -14.68 -25.90 -0.05
N VAL A 122 -14.04 -24.73 -0.14
CA VAL A 122 -14.39 -23.56 0.69
C VAL A 122 -15.83 -23.10 0.40
N CYS A 123 -16.26 -23.00 -0.86
CA CYS A 123 -17.64 -22.66 -1.18
C CYS A 123 -18.66 -23.70 -0.66
N CYS A 124 -18.33 -24.99 -0.68
CA CYS A 124 -19.16 -26.04 -0.09
C CYS A 124 -19.24 -25.87 1.44
N TYR A 125 -18.11 -25.73 2.13
CA TYR A 125 -18.04 -25.49 3.58
C TYR A 125 -18.82 -24.24 4.00
N VAL A 126 -18.56 -23.10 3.37
CA VAL A 126 -19.27 -21.82 3.61
C VAL A 126 -20.78 -21.95 3.36
N SER A 127 -21.22 -22.72 2.36
CA SER A 127 -22.65 -22.95 2.09
C SER A 127 -23.33 -24.07 2.89
N ASN A 128 -22.67 -24.63 3.92
CA ASN A 128 -23.13 -25.78 4.74
C ASN A 128 -23.30 -27.09 3.92
N LYS A 129 -22.78 -27.16 2.71
CA LYS A 129 -22.86 -28.35 1.86
C LYS A 129 -21.69 -29.28 2.16
N SER A 130 -22.01 -30.48 2.67
CA SER A 130 -21.05 -31.55 2.99
C SER A 130 -19.95 -31.17 3.99
N ASN A 131 -20.31 -30.39 5.01
CA ASN A 131 -19.41 -29.67 5.93
C ASN A 131 -18.14 -30.46 6.36
N ALA A 132 -18.28 -31.69 6.89
CA ALA A 132 -17.14 -32.48 7.37
C ALA A 132 -16.20 -32.97 6.25
N LYS A 133 -16.74 -33.35 5.08
CA LYS A 133 -15.90 -33.75 3.92
C LYS A 133 -15.17 -32.53 3.36
N SER A 134 -15.88 -31.41 3.23
CA SER A 134 -15.29 -30.14 2.77
C SER A 134 -14.19 -29.67 3.72
N GLN A 135 -14.38 -29.77 5.05
CA GLN A 135 -13.36 -29.40 6.03
C GLN A 135 -12.11 -30.28 5.93
N LYS A 136 -12.25 -31.62 5.93
CA LYS A 136 -11.09 -32.52 5.84
C LYS A 136 -10.26 -32.26 4.59
N HIS A 137 -10.92 -32.01 3.46
CA HIS A 137 -10.24 -31.69 2.20
C HIS A 137 -9.57 -30.30 2.22
N ILE A 138 -10.17 -29.30 2.88
CA ILE A 138 -9.50 -28.01 3.16
C ILE A 138 -8.26 -28.22 4.04
N GLU A 139 -8.32 -29.09 5.05
CA GLU A 139 -7.20 -29.41 5.94
C GLU A 139 -6.04 -30.11 5.19
N GLU A 140 -6.38 -31.00 4.25
CA GLU A 140 -5.44 -31.66 3.32
C GLU A 140 -4.79 -30.65 2.36
N THR A 141 -5.58 -29.78 1.72
CA THR A 141 -5.07 -28.74 0.80
C THR A 141 -4.23 -27.69 1.54
N PHE A 142 -4.62 -27.28 2.75
CA PHE A 142 -3.82 -26.36 3.57
C PHE A 142 -2.48 -27.00 3.96
N ALA A 143 -2.43 -28.31 4.24
CA ALA A 143 -1.18 -29.03 4.48
C ALA A 143 -0.28 -29.05 3.22
N CYS A 144 -0.87 -29.33 2.05
CA CYS A 144 -0.15 -29.30 0.77
C CYS A 144 0.50 -27.93 0.51
N LEU A 145 -0.29 -26.85 0.58
CA LEU A 145 0.19 -25.47 0.37
C LEU A 145 1.24 -25.06 1.41
N ASN A 146 1.03 -25.42 2.69
CA ASN A 146 2.00 -25.15 3.75
C ASN A 146 3.35 -25.84 3.53
N ASN A 147 3.34 -27.06 2.99
CA ASN A 147 4.56 -27.82 2.74
C ASN A 147 5.30 -27.29 1.51
N HIS A 148 4.59 -26.85 0.46
CA HIS A 148 5.20 -26.13 -0.66
C HIS A 148 5.87 -24.82 -0.19
N LEU A 149 5.18 -24.06 0.67
CA LEU A 149 5.64 -22.77 1.20
C LEU A 149 6.71 -22.88 2.31
N LEU A 150 7.18 -24.10 2.62
CA LEU A 150 8.33 -24.34 3.52
C LEU A 150 9.66 -23.97 2.85
N LEU A 151 9.81 -24.29 1.56
CA LEU A 151 11.02 -24.02 0.78
C LEU A 151 10.86 -22.83 -0.18
N ASN A 152 9.65 -22.33 -0.38
CA ASN A 152 9.32 -21.27 -1.33
C ASN A 152 8.71 -20.05 -0.62
N GLN A 153 9.17 -18.84 -0.93
CA GLN A 153 8.60 -17.61 -0.34
C GLN A 153 7.18 -17.35 -0.85
N PHE A 154 6.92 -17.64 -2.12
CA PHE A 154 5.64 -17.52 -2.83
C PHE A 154 5.34 -18.83 -3.58
N MET A 155 4.16 -18.95 -4.20
CA MET A 155 3.77 -20.18 -4.89
C MET A 155 4.63 -20.48 -6.13
N VAL A 156 5.11 -19.45 -6.83
CA VAL A 156 5.98 -19.56 -8.02
C VAL A 156 7.04 -18.47 -7.98
N GLY A 157 8.30 -18.85 -8.19
CA GLY A 157 9.43 -17.92 -8.22
C GLY A 157 9.61 -17.13 -6.92
N ASN A 158 10.24 -15.96 -7.04
CA ASN A 158 10.66 -15.12 -5.92
C ASN A 158 9.75 -13.88 -5.70
N GLY A 159 8.52 -13.88 -6.23
CA GLY A 159 7.62 -12.73 -6.15
C GLY A 159 6.15 -13.11 -6.04
N ILE A 160 5.30 -12.14 -5.68
CA ILE A 160 3.85 -12.32 -5.60
C ILE A 160 3.30 -12.62 -7.00
N THR A 161 2.62 -13.74 -7.16
CA THR A 161 1.92 -14.10 -8.40
C THR A 161 0.41 -14.10 -8.22
N LEU A 162 -0.31 -14.29 -9.33
CA LEU A 162 -1.75 -14.53 -9.34
C LEU A 162 -2.14 -15.71 -8.43
N ALA A 163 -1.33 -16.77 -8.36
CA ALA A 163 -1.61 -17.93 -7.51
C ALA A 163 -1.69 -17.54 -6.01
N ASP A 164 -0.71 -16.77 -5.52
CA ASP A 164 -0.68 -16.26 -4.15
C ASP A 164 -1.90 -15.37 -3.85
N ILE A 165 -2.21 -14.46 -4.78
CA ILE A 165 -3.35 -13.54 -4.65
C ILE A 165 -4.67 -14.33 -4.54
N LEU A 166 -4.88 -15.36 -5.38
CA LEU A 166 -6.11 -16.14 -5.35
C LEU A 166 -6.25 -16.95 -4.05
N ILE A 167 -5.18 -17.61 -3.58
CA ILE A 167 -5.17 -18.33 -2.29
C ILE A 167 -5.63 -17.41 -1.17
N CYS A 168 -5.02 -16.23 -1.05
CA CYS A 168 -5.31 -15.33 0.06
C CYS A 168 -6.71 -14.70 -0.05
N VAL A 169 -7.25 -14.49 -1.26
CA VAL A 169 -8.67 -14.11 -1.44
C VAL A 169 -9.60 -15.22 -0.96
N ILE A 170 -9.32 -16.49 -1.29
CA ILE A 170 -10.17 -17.62 -0.88
C ILE A 170 -10.14 -17.81 0.64
N ILE A 171 -8.96 -17.74 1.26
CA ILE A 171 -8.79 -17.85 2.72
C ILE A 171 -9.50 -16.69 3.44
N ASN A 172 -9.36 -15.44 2.97
CA ASN A 172 -10.07 -14.30 3.56
C ASN A 172 -11.60 -14.39 3.38
N PHE A 173 -12.08 -14.97 2.27
CA PHE A 173 -13.52 -15.27 2.11
C PHE A 173 -14.00 -16.34 3.11
N ALA A 174 -13.22 -17.40 3.32
CA ALA A 174 -13.52 -18.42 4.33
C ALA A 174 -13.58 -17.82 5.74
N MET A 175 -12.61 -16.98 6.12
CA MET A 175 -12.59 -16.36 7.45
C MET A 175 -13.70 -15.30 7.64
N LYS A 176 -14.17 -14.65 6.58
CA LYS A 176 -15.34 -13.75 6.62
C LYS A 176 -16.71 -14.46 6.58
N SER A 177 -16.73 -15.78 6.77
CA SER A 177 -17.96 -16.59 6.86
C SER A 177 -18.32 -17.06 8.27
N ASP A 178 -17.52 -16.66 9.27
CA ASP A 178 -17.61 -17.07 10.69
C ASP A 178 -17.44 -18.59 10.95
N LYS A 179 -17.09 -19.39 9.93
CA LYS A 179 -16.84 -20.85 10.06
C LYS A 179 -15.38 -21.26 10.17
N MET A 180 -14.48 -20.38 9.76
CA MET A 180 -13.03 -20.56 9.86
C MET A 180 -12.47 -19.30 10.50
N ASP A 181 -11.49 -19.46 11.38
CA ASP A 181 -10.88 -18.35 12.09
C ASP A 181 -9.36 -18.31 11.86
N GLU A 182 -8.72 -17.31 12.45
CA GLU A 182 -7.26 -17.17 12.36
C GLU A 182 -6.52 -18.29 13.12
N SER A 183 -7.12 -18.92 14.15
CA SER A 183 -6.48 -20.04 14.86
C SER A 183 -6.42 -21.31 14.02
N PHE A 184 -7.44 -21.58 13.19
CA PHE A 184 -7.42 -22.65 12.21
C PHE A 184 -6.26 -22.46 11.21
N LEU A 185 -6.12 -21.25 10.66
CA LEU A 185 -5.06 -20.93 9.70
C LEU A 185 -3.65 -20.97 10.33
N LYS A 186 -3.50 -20.56 11.59
CA LYS A 186 -2.22 -20.58 12.34
C LYS A 186 -1.61 -21.96 12.52
N LYS A 187 -2.38 -23.05 12.40
CA LYS A 187 -1.85 -24.43 12.36
C LYS A 187 -0.89 -24.65 11.18
N TYR A 188 -1.03 -23.86 10.13
CA TYR A 188 -0.30 -23.95 8.87
C TYR A 188 0.66 -22.76 8.74
N GLY A 189 1.72 -22.74 9.55
CA GLY A 189 2.59 -21.56 9.74
C GLY A 189 3.14 -20.92 8.45
N ASN A 190 3.46 -21.71 7.43
CA ASN A 190 3.98 -21.19 6.16
C ASN A 190 2.86 -20.59 5.27
N LEU A 191 1.67 -21.19 5.33
CA LEU A 191 0.48 -20.66 4.66
C LEU A 191 -0.04 -19.40 5.36
N PHE A 192 0.03 -19.36 6.71
CA PHE A 192 -0.26 -18.17 7.51
C PHE A 192 0.77 -17.04 7.24
N ARG A 193 2.06 -17.37 7.07
CA ARG A 193 3.08 -16.42 6.59
C ARG A 193 2.66 -15.81 5.25
N LEU A 194 2.39 -16.63 4.24
CA LEU A 194 1.96 -16.13 2.92
C LEU A 194 0.69 -15.27 3.04
N TYR A 195 -0.32 -15.77 3.76
CA TYR A 195 -1.56 -15.03 3.99
C TYR A 195 -1.31 -13.65 4.60
N ASN A 196 -0.46 -13.55 5.62
CA ASN A 196 -0.11 -12.28 6.25
C ASN A 196 0.68 -11.37 5.29
N THR A 197 1.60 -11.90 4.47
CA THR A 197 2.33 -11.14 3.46
C THR A 197 1.41 -10.54 2.39
N ILE A 198 0.43 -11.30 1.88
CA ILE A 198 -0.49 -10.83 0.83
C ILE A 198 -1.62 -9.97 1.39
N SER A 199 -2.24 -10.38 2.50
CA SER A 199 -3.38 -9.65 3.09
C SER A 199 -2.99 -8.29 3.67
N ASN A 200 -1.72 -8.09 4.03
CA ASN A 200 -1.24 -6.79 4.48
C ASN A 200 -0.98 -5.78 3.35
N GLN A 201 -0.96 -6.19 2.08
CA GLN A 201 -0.72 -5.31 0.94
C GLN A 201 -1.80 -4.24 0.80
N LYS A 202 -1.40 -3.02 0.39
CA LYS A 202 -2.28 -1.86 0.22
C LYS A 202 -3.45 -2.19 -0.73
N GLN A 203 -3.17 -2.95 -1.78
CA GLN A 203 -4.09 -3.41 -2.82
C GLN A 203 -5.14 -4.40 -2.30
N PHE A 204 -4.72 -5.36 -1.46
CA PHE A 204 -5.64 -6.31 -0.82
C PHE A 204 -6.56 -5.59 0.19
N LYS A 205 -5.97 -4.75 1.06
CA LYS A 205 -6.69 -3.94 2.04
C LYS A 205 -7.70 -2.99 1.39
N TYR A 206 -7.35 -2.34 0.28
CA TYR A 206 -8.23 -1.43 -0.45
C TYR A 206 -9.57 -2.08 -0.81
N VAL A 207 -9.54 -3.26 -1.44
CA VAL A 207 -10.76 -3.99 -1.83
C VAL A 207 -11.57 -4.40 -0.59
N PHE A 208 -10.94 -5.01 0.42
CA PHE A 208 -11.69 -5.53 1.57
C PHE A 208 -12.15 -4.47 2.59
N ALA A 209 -11.53 -3.28 2.62
CA ALA A 209 -12.03 -2.11 3.35
C ALA A 209 -13.21 -1.44 2.61
N SER A 210 -13.17 -1.35 1.28
CA SER A 210 -14.26 -0.75 0.48
C SER A 210 -15.62 -1.43 0.70
N GLN A 211 -15.64 -2.73 1.02
CA GLN A 211 -16.88 -3.47 1.30
C GLN A 211 -17.51 -3.11 2.66
N GLN A 212 -16.75 -2.54 3.60
CA GLN A 212 -17.26 -2.17 4.93
C GLN A 212 -17.99 -0.81 4.95
N GLY A 213 -17.80 0.04 3.93
CA GLY A 213 -18.27 1.43 3.91
C GLY A 213 -19.76 1.66 3.61
N VAL A 214 -20.56 0.60 3.38
CA VAL A 214 -21.97 0.71 2.94
C VAL A 214 -22.90 -0.02 3.90
N GLY A 215 -22.89 0.38 5.18
CA GLY A 215 -23.56 -0.39 6.24
C GLY A 215 -23.91 0.34 7.55
N LYS A 216 -23.95 1.68 7.60
CA LYS A 216 -24.55 2.45 8.71
C LYS A 216 -24.78 3.94 8.37
N LYS A 217 -26.05 4.35 8.33
CA LYS A 217 -26.53 5.73 8.51
C LYS A 217 -27.84 5.67 9.28
N ALA A 218 -28.05 6.66 10.16
CA ALA A 218 -29.04 6.68 11.24
C ALA A 218 -28.86 5.56 12.29
N GLY A 219 -29.14 5.78 13.57
CA GLY A 219 -29.50 7.03 14.25
C GLY A 219 -28.71 7.20 15.55
N ALA A 220 -28.52 8.45 15.98
CA ALA A 220 -28.21 8.74 17.37
C ALA A 220 -29.53 8.82 18.12
N GLN A 221 -29.74 7.96 19.12
CA GLN A 221 -30.74 8.17 20.16
C GLN A 221 -30.37 7.37 21.42
N ASP A 222 -30.90 7.84 22.55
CA ASP A 222 -30.21 7.77 23.83
C ASP A 222 -30.18 6.41 24.55
N LYS A 223 -29.21 6.33 25.47
CA LYS A 223 -29.10 5.25 26.45
C LYS A 223 -30.34 5.25 27.35
N ASN A 224 -30.92 4.09 27.59
CA ASN A 224 -31.81 3.88 28.72
C ASN A 224 -31.33 2.66 29.53
N VAL A 225 -30.55 2.93 30.58
CA VAL A 225 -30.13 1.96 31.59
C VAL A 225 -30.76 2.40 32.91
N GLN A 226 -31.58 1.54 33.49
CA GLN A 226 -32.31 1.85 34.72
C GLN A 226 -31.34 2.05 35.90
N LYS A 227 -31.52 3.14 36.63
CA LYS A 227 -30.91 3.31 37.95
C LYS A 227 -31.80 2.65 39.00
N ASN A 228 -31.28 1.64 39.70
CA ASN A 228 -31.74 1.39 41.05
C ASN A 228 -31.17 2.49 41.95
N ALA A 229 -32.03 3.16 42.71
CA ALA A 229 -31.67 4.23 43.62
C ALA A 229 -31.80 3.75 45.07
N ASN A 230 -30.83 4.12 45.90
CA ASN A 230 -30.94 4.11 47.35
C ASN A 230 -30.41 5.46 47.85
N ASN A 231 -31.25 6.24 48.53
CA ASN A 231 -30.78 7.35 49.35
C ASN A 231 -31.89 7.92 50.26
N GLU A 232 -31.69 7.78 51.57
CA GLU A 232 -32.18 8.66 52.62
C GLU A 232 -30.97 9.05 53.48
N LYS A 233 -30.79 10.26 54.00
CA LYS A 233 -31.67 11.45 54.10
C LYS A 233 -30.82 12.75 54.06
N LYS A 234 -31.50 13.86 53.71
CA LYS A 234 -31.28 15.29 54.08
C LYS A 234 -30.14 15.58 55.09
N LYS A 235 -29.34 16.66 55.02
CA LYS A 235 -29.51 18.07 54.52
C LYS A 235 -28.09 18.73 54.48
N ASP A 236 -27.78 19.93 53.96
CA ASP A 236 -28.50 21.06 53.33
C ASP A 236 -27.53 21.79 52.34
N LYS A 237 -28.00 22.82 51.60
CA LYS A 237 -27.32 23.86 50.76
C LYS A 237 -25.77 23.93 50.58
N SER A 238 -25.21 24.42 49.46
CA SER A 238 -25.73 24.79 48.11
C SER A 238 -24.59 25.22 47.15
N ASN A 239 -24.73 24.94 45.84
CA ASN A 239 -24.01 25.50 44.67
C ASN A 239 -22.45 25.52 44.64
N LYS A 240 -21.87 24.83 43.65
CA LYS A 240 -20.45 24.92 43.26
C LYS A 240 -20.21 24.55 41.79
N LYS A 241 -19.58 25.46 41.02
CA LYS A 241 -18.91 25.35 39.69
C LYS A 241 -18.62 26.81 39.27
N LYS A 242 -17.40 27.31 39.07
CA LYS A 242 -16.07 26.73 38.79
C LYS A 242 -15.90 26.02 37.44
N ASP A 243 -15.59 26.84 36.43
CA ASP A 243 -14.25 26.97 35.83
C ASP A 243 -13.47 25.77 35.26
N ASN A 244 -13.32 25.82 33.92
CA ASN A 244 -12.07 26.01 33.15
C ASN A 244 -10.95 24.94 33.03
N LYS A 245 -10.42 24.92 31.78
CA LYS A 245 -9.08 24.49 31.27
C LYS A 245 -8.72 22.99 31.27
N ASN A 246 -8.40 22.39 30.12
CA ASN A 246 -7.21 22.54 29.25
C ASN A 246 -5.96 21.81 29.79
N ASP A 247 -5.34 21.03 28.89
CA ASP A 247 -3.91 20.68 28.81
C ASP A 247 -3.33 19.89 30.02
N GLU A 248 -2.31 19.03 29.92
CA GLU A 248 -1.55 18.45 28.79
C GLU A 248 -0.98 17.09 29.27
N ASP A 249 -0.09 16.50 28.47
CA ASP A 249 0.63 15.22 28.67
C ASP A 249 1.34 15.03 30.03
N ASP A 250 1.64 13.77 30.39
CA ASP A 250 2.99 13.42 30.89
C ASP A 250 3.32 11.91 30.72
N GLU A 251 4.60 11.57 30.86
CA GLU A 251 5.21 10.32 30.37
C GLU A 251 5.72 9.35 31.48
N CYS A 252 6.22 8.19 31.02
CA CYS A 252 7.25 7.32 31.64
C CYS A 252 7.05 6.60 33.01
N GLU A 253 7.06 5.27 32.88
CA GLU A 253 7.81 4.24 33.64
C GLU A 253 7.78 4.13 35.19
N LEU A 254 7.63 2.87 35.64
CA LEU A 254 8.50 2.25 36.64
C LEU A 254 8.53 0.71 36.47
N LEU A 255 9.71 0.11 36.59
CA LEU A 255 9.96 -1.36 36.60
C LEU A 255 9.85 -1.89 38.05
N SER A 256 9.92 -3.18 38.40
CA SER A 256 10.26 -4.47 37.74
C SER A 256 9.54 -5.60 38.54
N ASP A 257 9.65 -6.93 38.34
CA ASP A 257 10.05 -7.93 37.32
C ASP A 257 9.44 -9.28 37.81
N GLU A 258 9.65 -10.53 37.35
CA GLU A 258 10.38 -11.26 36.29
C GLU A 258 9.58 -12.59 36.09
N PRO A 259 10.03 -13.65 35.36
CA PRO A 259 10.74 -13.71 34.08
C PRO A 259 9.97 -14.52 33.01
N THR A 260 10.23 -14.26 31.72
CA THR A 260 10.14 -15.30 30.67
C THR A 260 10.99 -14.94 29.45
N GLU A 261 11.40 -15.94 28.67
CA GLU A 261 12.59 -15.88 27.82
C GLU A 261 12.55 -14.86 26.67
N LYS A 262 13.67 -14.13 26.50
CA LYS A 262 13.86 -13.12 25.47
C LYS A 262 13.99 -13.75 24.07
N LYS A 263 12.99 -13.57 23.20
CA LYS A 263 13.21 -13.65 21.75
C LYS A 263 13.87 -12.35 21.27
N THR A 264 15.11 -12.44 20.80
CA THR A 264 15.89 -11.30 20.33
C THR A 264 15.26 -10.65 19.10
N LYS A 265 14.88 -9.37 19.22
CA LYS A 265 14.74 -8.49 18.05
C LYS A 265 16.11 -8.42 17.38
N LYS A 266 16.19 -8.62 16.06
CA LYS A 266 17.36 -8.14 15.30
C LYS A 266 17.32 -6.61 15.33
N ALA A 267 18.38 -5.98 15.84
CA ALA A 267 18.57 -4.54 15.73
C ALA A 267 18.79 -4.16 14.26
N ASN A 268 18.45 -2.92 13.90
CA ASN A 268 18.82 -2.37 12.60
C ASN A 268 20.35 -2.10 12.61
N PRO A 269 21.10 -2.36 11.51
CA PRO A 269 22.53 -2.00 11.44
C PRO A 269 22.84 -0.52 11.77
N LEU A 270 21.88 0.40 11.55
CA LEU A 270 21.98 1.82 11.89
C LEU A 270 21.82 2.09 13.40
N ASP A 271 21.18 1.20 14.16
CA ASP A 271 21.13 1.26 15.64
C ASP A 271 22.51 0.97 16.26
N LEU A 272 23.40 0.27 15.54
CA LEU A 272 24.73 -0.12 15.98
C LEU A 272 25.81 0.94 15.70
N LEU A 273 25.44 2.06 15.07
CA LEU A 273 26.35 3.16 14.77
C LEU A 273 26.63 4.00 16.04
N PRO A 274 27.86 4.50 16.23
CA PRO A 274 28.24 5.27 17.43
C PRO A 274 27.32 6.49 17.62
N PRO A 275 26.93 6.82 18.86
CA PRO A 275 25.93 7.84 19.14
C PRO A 275 26.35 9.22 18.60
N SER A 276 25.38 9.90 18.00
CA SER A 276 25.51 11.22 17.38
C SER A 276 25.12 12.32 18.36
N SER A 277 25.80 13.46 18.34
CA SER A 277 25.35 14.66 19.08
C SER A 277 24.18 15.38 18.39
N PHE A 278 23.94 15.09 17.11
CA PHE A 278 22.75 15.54 16.37
C PHE A 278 21.56 14.60 16.59
N SER A 279 20.43 15.17 17.02
CA SER A 279 19.13 14.51 17.15
C SER A 279 18.28 14.75 15.90
N LEU A 280 17.92 13.68 15.19
CA LEU A 280 17.16 13.76 13.95
C LEU A 280 15.69 14.19 14.19
N ASP A 281 15.07 13.72 15.29
CA ASP A 281 13.66 13.99 15.53
C ASP A 281 13.40 15.40 16.09
N GLU A 282 14.35 15.98 16.85
CA GLU A 282 14.38 17.43 17.15
C GLU A 282 14.43 18.26 15.86
N TRP A 283 15.30 17.87 14.91
CA TRP A 283 15.40 18.55 13.62
C TRP A 283 14.08 18.46 12.84
N LYS A 284 13.48 17.27 12.72
CA LYS A 284 12.17 17.10 12.05
C LYS A 284 11.07 17.92 12.72
N TYR A 285 11.03 17.97 14.05
CA TYR A 285 10.06 18.76 14.82
C TYR A 285 10.22 20.25 14.48
N LYS A 286 11.46 20.78 14.58
CA LYS A 286 11.74 22.18 14.26
C LYS A 286 11.42 22.51 12.80
N PHE A 287 11.86 21.70 11.85
CA PHE A 287 11.58 21.88 10.41
C PHE A 287 10.08 21.81 10.07
N SER A 288 9.29 21.11 10.88
CA SER A 288 7.83 21.01 10.68
C SER A 288 7.04 22.20 11.22
N ASN A 289 7.53 22.82 12.29
CA ASN A 289 6.81 23.85 13.04
C ASN A 289 7.29 25.28 12.72
N GLU A 290 8.52 25.42 12.23
CA GLU A 290 9.09 26.71 11.87
C GLU A 290 8.56 27.22 10.51
N LYS A 291 8.25 28.52 10.45
CA LYS A 291 7.72 29.19 9.24
C LYS A 291 8.85 29.73 8.36
N ASP A 292 9.90 30.23 9.00
CA ASP A 292 11.12 30.73 8.36
C ASP A 292 12.24 29.68 8.44
N LEU A 293 12.21 28.78 7.47
CA LEU A 293 13.19 27.69 7.38
C LEU A 293 14.61 28.23 7.17
N LEU A 294 14.79 29.31 6.39
CA LEU A 294 16.10 29.79 5.99
C LEU A 294 16.80 30.56 7.12
N ASN A 295 16.09 31.46 7.81
CA ASN A 295 16.69 32.32 8.84
C ASN A 295 16.66 31.71 10.25
N VAL A 296 15.83 30.69 10.52
CA VAL A 296 15.62 30.14 11.88
C VAL A 296 15.85 28.63 11.98
N ALA A 297 15.45 27.84 10.97
CA ALA A 297 15.68 26.39 11.00
C ALA A 297 17.12 26.04 10.57
N MET A 298 17.59 26.51 9.41
CA MET A 298 18.91 26.16 8.88
C MET A 298 20.10 26.59 9.75
N PRO A 299 20.14 27.79 10.37
CA PRO A 299 21.23 28.16 11.28
C PRO A 299 21.28 27.31 12.54
N HIS A 300 20.14 26.74 12.96
CA HIS A 300 20.10 25.76 14.04
C HIS A 300 20.59 24.38 13.56
N PHE A 301 20.16 23.92 12.38
CA PHE A 301 20.68 22.69 11.76
C PHE A 301 22.20 22.71 11.65
N TRP A 302 22.80 23.76 11.08
CA TRP A 302 24.26 23.87 10.96
C TRP A 302 25.00 24.01 12.30
N LYS A 303 24.29 24.36 13.39
CA LYS A 303 24.87 24.40 14.74
C LYS A 303 24.83 23.03 15.44
N THR A 304 23.84 22.18 15.15
CA THR A 304 23.67 20.87 15.80
C THR A 304 24.17 19.70 14.96
N TYR A 305 24.30 19.85 13.63
CA TYR A 305 24.67 18.79 12.69
C TYR A 305 26.06 18.19 12.98
N ASP A 306 26.09 16.86 13.16
CA ASP A 306 27.32 16.07 13.32
C ASP A 306 27.66 15.34 12.00
N ALA A 307 28.80 15.71 11.41
CA ALA A 307 29.31 15.12 10.17
C ALA A 307 29.89 13.70 10.35
N ASN A 308 30.08 13.23 11.58
CA ASN A 308 30.49 11.86 11.89
C ASN A 308 29.25 10.96 12.04
N GLY A 309 28.24 11.47 12.74
CA GLY A 309 26.97 10.78 12.99
C GLY A 309 26.02 10.73 11.80
N PHE A 310 26.06 11.70 10.88
CA PHE A 310 25.15 11.86 9.74
C PHE A 310 25.86 12.31 8.46
N SER A 311 25.21 12.07 7.32
CA SER A 311 25.69 12.49 6.00
C SER A 311 24.59 13.04 5.10
N LEU A 312 24.95 14.01 4.27
CA LEU A 312 24.07 14.70 3.33
C LEU A 312 24.37 14.28 1.89
N TYR A 313 23.32 14.04 1.10
CA TYR A 313 23.41 13.65 -0.30
C TYR A 313 22.39 14.43 -1.14
N TYR A 314 22.86 15.05 -2.22
CA TYR A 314 21.99 15.46 -3.32
C TYR A 314 21.64 14.23 -4.16
N MET A 315 20.39 14.16 -4.61
CA MET A 315 19.81 13.09 -5.41
C MET A 315 19.16 13.68 -6.64
N LYS A 316 19.47 13.17 -7.83
CA LYS A 316 18.75 13.44 -9.07
C LYS A 316 18.29 12.14 -9.72
N TYR A 317 17.03 12.08 -10.14
CA TYR A 317 16.53 11.00 -11.01
C TYR A 317 17.18 11.10 -12.40
N ASP A 318 17.76 10.01 -12.86
CA ASP A 318 18.38 9.88 -14.18
C ASP A 318 17.32 9.40 -15.18
N LYS A 319 16.70 10.37 -15.86
CA LYS A 319 15.55 10.15 -16.74
C LYS A 319 15.96 9.92 -18.19
N LEU A 320 15.17 9.13 -18.93
CA LEU A 320 15.29 9.04 -20.38
C LEU A 320 14.67 10.27 -21.08
N GLU A 321 15.03 10.52 -22.35
CA GLU A 321 14.57 11.70 -23.12
C GLU A 321 13.04 11.80 -23.29
N ASP A 322 12.33 10.67 -23.22
CA ASP A 322 10.87 10.60 -23.29
C ASP A 322 10.17 10.57 -21.93
N GLU A 323 10.93 10.47 -20.83
CA GLU A 323 10.40 10.47 -19.47
C GLU A 323 10.15 11.87 -18.90
N CYS A 324 9.39 11.91 -17.80
CA CYS A 324 9.02 13.12 -17.06
C CYS A 324 8.45 14.28 -17.92
N GLN A 325 7.92 14.03 -19.13
CA GLN A 325 7.35 15.08 -19.99
C GLN A 325 6.01 15.68 -19.51
N ILE A 326 5.50 15.24 -18.35
CA ILE A 326 4.23 15.69 -17.76
C ILE A 326 4.44 15.86 -16.26
N SER A 327 4.21 17.07 -15.75
CA SER A 327 4.35 17.44 -14.33
C SER A 327 3.74 16.40 -13.39
N PHE A 328 2.44 16.13 -13.54
CA PHE A 328 1.71 15.17 -12.69
C PHE A 328 2.31 13.75 -12.75
N VAL A 329 2.97 13.34 -13.83
CA VAL A 329 3.65 12.04 -13.89
C VAL A 329 4.94 12.08 -13.05
N ALA A 330 5.78 13.11 -13.20
CA ALA A 330 6.96 13.30 -12.37
C ALA A 330 6.61 13.44 -10.87
N CYS A 331 5.55 14.17 -10.53
CA CYS A 331 4.97 14.25 -9.18
C CYS A 331 4.62 12.87 -8.61
N ASN A 332 4.04 11.99 -9.42
CA ASN A 332 3.67 10.63 -9.02
C ASN A 332 4.88 9.69 -8.96
N MET A 333 5.90 9.87 -9.81
CA MET A 333 7.17 9.14 -9.73
C MET A 333 7.92 9.48 -8.43
N ALA A 334 8.08 10.77 -8.12
CA ALA A 334 8.67 11.25 -6.86
C ALA A 334 7.88 10.76 -5.62
N GLY A 335 6.55 10.80 -5.68
CA GLY A 335 5.69 10.26 -4.61
C GLY A 335 5.78 8.73 -4.49
N GLY A 336 5.92 8.02 -5.60
CA GLY A 336 6.09 6.57 -5.66
C GLY A 336 7.46 6.10 -5.18
N PHE A 337 8.50 6.89 -5.39
CA PHE A 337 9.84 6.67 -4.83
C PHE A 337 9.78 6.64 -3.29
N LEU A 338 9.27 7.71 -2.68
CA LEU A 338 9.11 7.83 -1.24
C LEU A 338 8.20 6.73 -0.64
N GLN A 339 7.11 6.36 -1.32
CA GLN A 339 6.18 5.32 -0.85
C GLN A 339 6.71 3.87 -0.89
N ARG A 340 7.92 3.65 -1.42
CA ARG A 340 8.59 2.35 -1.53
C ARG A 340 9.77 2.15 -0.56
N LEU A 341 10.20 3.20 0.15
CA LEU A 341 11.19 3.08 1.23
C LEU A 341 10.55 2.42 2.46
N ASP A 342 11.34 1.77 3.33
CA ASP A 342 10.80 1.11 4.53
C ASP A 342 10.15 2.13 5.49
N ASN A 343 9.03 1.77 6.11
CA ASN A 343 8.29 2.65 7.03
C ASN A 343 9.09 3.02 8.29
N ASN A 344 10.15 2.26 8.63
CA ASN A 344 11.09 2.58 9.70
C ASN A 344 12.27 3.42 9.21
N PHE A 345 12.53 3.49 7.89
CA PHE A 345 13.71 4.17 7.37
C PHE A 345 13.71 5.67 7.67
N SER A 346 12.53 6.29 7.81
CA SER A 346 12.43 7.69 8.26
C SER A 346 12.98 7.93 9.67
N LYS A 347 13.04 6.92 10.55
CA LYS A 347 13.73 7.05 11.86
C LYS A 347 15.22 7.36 11.73
N TYR A 348 15.81 7.03 10.59
CA TYR A 348 17.23 7.19 10.30
C TYR A 348 17.49 8.13 9.12
N SER A 349 16.46 8.77 8.56
CA SER A 349 16.56 9.62 7.38
C SER A 349 15.54 10.76 7.33
N PHE A 350 15.93 11.84 6.67
CA PHE A 350 15.08 12.99 6.39
C PHE A 350 15.39 13.49 4.98
N ALA A 351 14.41 14.00 4.24
CA ALA A 351 14.68 14.60 2.93
C ALA A 351 13.62 15.61 2.49
N VAL A 352 14.01 16.43 1.52
CA VAL A 352 13.05 17.14 0.67
C VAL A 352 13.36 16.78 -0.78
N ILE A 353 12.37 16.19 -1.46
CA ILE A 353 12.37 15.98 -2.91
C ILE A 353 11.44 17.01 -3.54
N THR A 354 11.92 17.66 -4.60
CA THR A 354 11.17 18.61 -5.42
C THR A 354 11.00 18.07 -6.84
N VAL A 355 9.92 18.49 -7.48
CA VAL A 355 9.76 18.37 -8.93
C VAL A 355 9.96 19.76 -9.51
N LEU A 356 10.93 19.89 -10.42
CA LEU A 356 11.40 21.17 -10.95
C LEU A 356 11.24 21.22 -12.47
N GLY A 357 11.01 22.42 -13.01
CA GLY A 357 10.95 22.66 -14.45
C GLY A 357 9.52 22.86 -14.99
N GLU A 358 9.42 22.96 -16.32
CA GLU A 358 8.21 23.39 -17.03
C GLU A 358 8.22 22.92 -18.50
N ASN A 359 7.16 23.20 -19.26
CA ASN A 359 7.14 23.05 -20.72
C ASN A 359 7.52 21.66 -21.27
N LYS A 360 7.26 20.60 -20.48
CA LYS A 360 7.64 19.19 -20.67
C LYS A 360 9.09 18.81 -20.37
N ASP A 361 9.89 19.69 -19.80
CA ASP A 361 11.12 19.30 -19.09
C ASP A 361 10.85 19.38 -17.59
N TYR A 362 10.53 18.25 -16.97
CA TYR A 362 10.45 18.12 -15.53
C TYR A 362 11.55 17.18 -15.03
N ASP A 363 12.20 17.55 -13.93
CA ASP A 363 13.16 16.72 -13.20
C ASP A 363 12.64 16.39 -11.79
N ILE A 364 13.15 15.30 -11.23
CA ILE A 364 12.93 14.89 -9.84
C ILE A 364 14.28 14.97 -9.13
N GLU A 365 14.44 15.95 -8.26
CA GLU A 365 15.70 16.31 -7.59
C GLU A 365 15.44 16.49 -6.08
N GLY A 366 16.47 16.41 -5.24
CA GLY A 366 16.27 16.53 -3.80
C GLY A 366 17.53 16.41 -2.98
N VAL A 367 17.40 16.70 -1.68
CA VAL A 367 18.49 16.59 -0.71
C VAL A 367 18.05 15.69 0.44
N TRP A 368 18.83 14.62 0.63
CA TRP A 368 18.71 13.60 1.66
C TRP A 368 19.70 13.81 2.79
N LEU A 369 19.26 13.54 4.01
CA LEU A 369 20.02 13.40 5.24
C LEU A 369 19.89 11.95 5.72
N PHE A 370 21.01 11.26 5.90
CA PHE A 370 21.06 9.87 6.38
C PHE A 370 21.87 9.75 7.66
N ARG A 371 21.45 8.86 8.56
CA ARG A 371 22.25 8.38 9.69
C ARG A 371 23.46 7.58 9.17
N GLY A 372 24.63 7.86 9.72
CA GLY A 372 25.91 7.28 9.29
C GLY A 372 26.59 8.09 8.17
N THR A 373 27.77 7.64 7.78
CA THR A 373 28.66 8.33 6.83
C THR A 373 28.46 7.90 5.36
N GLU A 374 27.61 6.91 5.11
CA GLU A 374 27.28 6.35 3.79
C GLU A 374 25.77 6.39 3.53
N ILE A 375 25.38 6.18 2.27
CA ILE A 375 23.99 5.85 1.90
C ILE A 375 23.61 4.52 2.58
N PRO A 376 22.53 4.46 3.39
CA PRO A 376 22.09 3.24 4.08
C PRO A 376 21.64 2.11 3.14
N PHE A 377 21.57 0.90 3.68
CA PHE A 377 21.11 -0.28 2.94
C PHE A 377 19.68 -0.11 2.44
N GLU A 378 18.78 0.45 3.26
CA GLU A 378 17.36 0.66 2.97
C GLU A 378 17.11 1.64 1.81
N MET A 379 18.10 2.48 1.46
CA MET A 379 18.08 3.29 0.25
C MET A 379 18.73 2.55 -0.94
N LYS A 380 19.83 1.81 -0.71
CA LYS A 380 20.51 0.98 -1.73
C LYS A 380 19.63 -0.17 -2.25
N ASP A 381 18.79 -0.76 -1.40
CA ASP A 381 17.83 -1.84 -1.71
C ASP A 381 16.55 -1.34 -2.39
N HIS A 382 16.38 -0.02 -2.53
CA HIS A 382 15.19 0.55 -3.17
C HIS A 382 15.13 0.15 -4.65
N PRO A 383 14.00 -0.40 -5.17
CA PRO A 383 13.93 -0.93 -6.54
C PRO A 383 14.13 0.05 -7.69
N SER A 384 14.35 1.35 -7.41
CA SER A 384 14.80 2.31 -8.42
C SER A 384 16.04 3.12 -7.99
N PHE A 385 16.86 2.59 -7.08
CA PHE A 385 18.10 3.23 -6.62
C PHE A 385 19.08 3.51 -7.78
N GLU A 386 19.24 2.55 -8.70
CA GLU A 386 20.15 2.65 -9.86
C GLU A 386 19.80 3.80 -10.81
N TYR A 387 18.53 4.23 -10.86
CA TYR A 387 18.05 5.36 -11.66
C TYR A 387 18.14 6.69 -10.91
N HIS A 388 18.87 6.77 -9.79
CA HIS A 388 19.06 8.00 -9.03
C HIS A 388 20.55 8.25 -8.77
N VAL A 389 21.10 9.33 -9.33
CA VAL A 389 22.48 9.75 -9.08
C VAL A 389 22.56 10.44 -7.72
N PHE A 390 23.28 9.83 -6.78
CA PHE A 390 23.55 10.39 -5.45
C PHE A 390 24.94 11.03 -5.38
N LYS A 391 25.00 12.35 -5.19
CA LYS A 391 26.24 13.10 -4.91
C LYS A 391 26.32 13.42 -3.41
N LYS A 392 27.36 12.95 -2.73
CA LYS A 392 27.64 13.34 -1.33
C LYS A 392 27.96 14.85 -1.26
N LEU A 393 27.35 15.55 -0.30
CA LEU A 393 27.53 16.98 -0.08
C LEU A 393 28.54 17.22 1.06
N ASN A 394 29.43 18.19 0.89
CA ASN A 394 30.45 18.53 1.89
C ASN A 394 30.05 19.77 2.70
N VAL A 395 29.79 19.62 4.00
CA VAL A 395 29.39 20.73 4.88
C VAL A 395 30.48 21.78 5.11
N ASN A 396 31.73 21.51 4.72
CA ASN A 396 32.81 22.51 4.73
C ASN A 396 32.87 23.33 3.42
N ASN A 397 32.08 22.96 2.39
CA ASN A 397 31.93 23.72 1.16
C ASN A 397 30.67 24.60 1.22
N SER A 398 30.83 25.91 1.04
CA SER A 398 29.71 26.86 1.07
C SER A 398 28.68 26.60 -0.05
N ALA A 399 29.12 26.11 -1.21
CA ALA A 399 28.22 25.83 -2.33
C ALA A 399 27.36 24.56 -2.07
N ASP A 400 27.94 23.52 -1.46
CA ASP A 400 27.16 22.32 -1.10
C ASP A 400 26.19 22.61 0.06
N LYS A 401 26.53 23.51 0.99
CA LYS A 401 25.59 24.03 2.01
C LYS A 401 24.40 24.76 1.38
N GLN A 402 24.67 25.65 0.42
CA GLN A 402 23.62 26.38 -0.28
C GLN A 402 22.64 25.44 -1.01
N ILE A 403 23.13 24.34 -1.59
CA ILE A 403 22.26 23.30 -2.18
C ILE A 403 21.30 22.69 -1.13
N VAL A 404 21.75 22.45 0.10
CA VAL A 404 20.85 21.97 1.17
C VAL A 404 19.77 23.01 1.49
N GLU A 405 20.17 24.27 1.64
CA GLU A 405 19.27 25.38 1.96
C GLU A 405 18.25 25.62 0.84
N ASP A 406 18.68 25.66 -0.42
CA ASP A 406 17.84 25.87 -1.60
C ASP A 406 16.74 24.80 -1.70
N TYR A 407 17.09 23.50 -1.59
CA TYR A 407 16.11 22.41 -1.71
C TYR A 407 15.22 22.26 -0.47
N TRP A 408 15.73 22.53 0.72
CA TRP A 408 14.95 22.38 1.96
C TRP A 408 14.07 23.60 2.23
N CYS A 409 14.48 24.82 1.90
CA CYS A 409 13.74 26.04 2.26
C CYS A 409 12.83 26.57 1.15
N SER A 410 13.18 26.38 -0.13
CA SER A 410 12.46 27.03 -1.24
C SER A 410 11.03 26.53 -1.43
N LYS A 411 10.17 27.46 -1.88
CA LYS A 411 8.71 27.27 -2.01
C LYS A 411 8.19 27.53 -3.43
N GLU A 412 8.94 28.24 -4.29
CA GLU A 412 8.48 28.73 -5.61
C GLU A 412 9.41 28.35 -6.77
N SER A 413 10.73 28.37 -6.56
CA SER A 413 11.74 27.92 -7.54
C SER A 413 12.97 27.36 -6.83
N VAL A 414 13.82 26.63 -7.55
CA VAL A 414 15.18 26.28 -7.12
C VAL A 414 16.13 26.79 -8.21
N GLY A 415 16.97 27.76 -7.85
CA GLY A 415 17.65 28.59 -8.84
C GLY A 415 16.66 29.20 -9.84
N ALA A 416 16.96 29.05 -11.14
CA ALA A 416 16.11 29.53 -12.22
C ALA A 416 14.95 28.57 -12.63
N ARG A 417 14.79 27.42 -11.96
CA ARG A 417 13.77 26.41 -12.34
C ARG A 417 12.52 26.53 -11.45
N PRO A 418 11.31 26.67 -12.03
CA PRO A 418 10.08 26.75 -11.23
C PRO A 418 9.81 25.43 -10.50
N LEU A 419 9.25 25.54 -9.30
CA LEU A 419 8.87 24.40 -8.46
C LEU A 419 7.43 23.97 -8.76
N VAL A 420 7.24 22.67 -8.96
CA VAL A 420 5.95 22.07 -9.36
C VAL A 420 5.30 21.29 -8.23
N ASP A 421 6.12 20.64 -7.39
CA ASP A 421 5.71 19.81 -6.27
C ASP A 421 6.89 19.69 -5.28
N ARG A 422 6.62 19.54 -3.97
CA ARG A 422 7.63 19.49 -2.91
C ARG A 422 7.18 18.52 -1.82
N LYS A 423 7.97 17.48 -1.56
CA LYS A 423 7.65 16.36 -0.66
C LYS A 423 8.71 16.24 0.40
N VAL A 424 8.28 16.32 1.66
CA VAL A 424 9.13 16.14 2.83
C VAL A 424 9.01 14.70 3.31
N TRP A 425 10.14 14.03 3.44
CA TRP A 425 10.28 12.71 4.06
C TRP A 425 10.83 12.89 5.48
N LYS A 426 10.14 12.35 6.48
CA LYS A 426 10.42 12.50 7.92
C LYS A 426 9.74 11.40 8.74
#